data_AF-A0A956JD08-F1
#
_entry.id   AF-A0A956JD08-F1
#
_cell.length_a   1.000
_cell.length_b   1.000
_cell.length_c   1.000
_cell.angle_alpha   90.00
_cell.angle_beta   90.00
_cell.angle_gamma   90.00
#
_symmetry.space_group_name_H-M   'P 1'
#
loop_
_entity.id
_entity.type
_entity.pdbx_description
1 polymer ?
#
loop_
_entity_poly.entity_id
_entity_poly.type
_entity_poly.pdbx_seq_one_letter_code
_entity_poly.pdbx_strand_id
1 'polypeptide(L)'
;MRAPISLVLALGLGVVSPVARAAEPAPSPEVRAVQLQTLFTEAQLHVDRYNSTRDSKHLVVARELLAQWLVDHRALYGDSKEAIAQRSTIEQQLGMIDAELEHLSSAGTVAPAPAPAPMPAPVMVDEERAPSVDPRRVEAQRQAQRWTRGGGAVLTLGLLTVVGASLPLWGLRNSALRRADEQTFRVDQERYFERAQRRQVGAIATLAVGAPLAALGVAMITVGLVKRSQARQLTLMPEAGVGYAGAGLRLRF
;
A
#
# COMPACT_ATOMS: atom_id res chain seq x y z
N MET A 1 10.97 -78.33 0.73
CA MET A 1 10.88 -77.30 -0.33
C MET A 1 9.45 -76.82 -0.39
N ARG A 2 9.17 -75.59 0.04
CA ARG A 2 7.83 -74.97 0.02
C ARG A 2 7.86 -73.77 -0.91
N ALA A 3 6.98 -73.74 -1.90
CA ALA A 3 6.87 -72.66 -2.88
C ALA A 3 6.03 -71.50 -2.32
N PRO A 4 6.35 -70.24 -2.65
CA PRO A 4 5.56 -69.09 -2.23
C PRO A 4 4.30 -68.93 -3.09
N ILE A 5 3.17 -68.73 -2.43
CA ILE A 5 1.88 -68.40 -3.05
C ILE A 5 1.83 -66.88 -3.24
N SER A 6 1.92 -66.44 -4.49
CA SER A 6 1.74 -65.03 -4.86
C SER A 6 0.24 -64.72 -4.98
N LEU A 7 -0.30 -64.01 -4.00
CA LEU A 7 -1.66 -63.47 -4.01
C LEU A 7 -1.65 -62.17 -4.84
N VAL A 8 -2.13 -62.22 -6.07
CA VAL A 8 -2.31 -61.03 -6.93
C VAL A 8 -3.63 -60.36 -6.54
N LEU A 9 -3.54 -59.24 -5.83
CA LEU A 9 -4.67 -58.40 -5.48
C LEU A 9 -5.05 -57.54 -6.70
N ALA A 10 -6.08 -57.95 -7.43
CA ALA A 10 -6.64 -57.18 -8.54
C ALA A 10 -7.45 -56.00 -7.96
N LEU A 11 -6.81 -54.83 -7.85
CA LEU A 11 -7.48 -53.55 -7.61
C LEU A 11 -8.29 -53.20 -8.86
N GLY A 12 -9.60 -53.44 -8.80
CA GLY A 12 -10.56 -52.98 -9.80
C GLY A 12 -10.57 -51.46 -9.87
N LEU A 13 -9.91 -50.90 -10.89
CA LEU A 13 -10.08 -49.52 -11.32
C LEU A 13 -11.51 -49.37 -11.83
N GLY A 14 -12.43 -49.03 -10.93
CA GLY A 14 -13.76 -48.57 -11.30
C GLY A 14 -13.62 -47.33 -12.18
N VAL A 15 -13.99 -47.46 -13.44
CA VAL A 15 -14.16 -46.34 -14.37
C VAL A 15 -15.29 -45.47 -13.79
N VAL A 16 -14.91 -44.44 -13.03
CA VAL A 16 -15.85 -43.41 -12.58
C VAL A 16 -16.25 -42.65 -13.84
N SER A 17 -17.41 -42.99 -14.42
CA SER A 17 -17.99 -42.21 -15.50
C SER A 17 -18.09 -40.75 -15.03
N PRO A 18 -17.63 -39.77 -15.83
CA PRO A 18 -17.77 -38.37 -15.46
C PRO A 18 -19.26 -38.07 -15.35
N VAL A 19 -19.74 -37.95 -14.11
CA VAL A 19 -21.07 -37.43 -13.84
C VAL A 19 -21.13 -36.08 -14.53
N ALA A 20 -22.00 -35.95 -15.54
CA ALA A 20 -22.21 -34.71 -16.27
C ALA A 20 -22.61 -33.64 -15.26
N ARG A 21 -21.63 -32.87 -14.79
CA ARG A 21 -21.83 -31.78 -13.84
C ARG A 21 -22.63 -30.74 -14.60
N ALA A 22 -23.94 -30.70 -14.33
CA ALA A 22 -24.82 -29.68 -14.89
C ALA A 22 -24.13 -28.32 -14.70
N ALA A 23 -23.97 -27.57 -15.78
CA ALA A 23 -23.28 -26.29 -15.76
C ALA A 23 -23.92 -25.41 -14.69
N GLU A 24 -23.17 -25.14 -13.62
CA GLU A 24 -23.63 -24.29 -12.54
C GLU A 24 -23.90 -22.90 -13.14
N PRO A 25 -25.08 -22.30 -12.94
CA PRO A 25 -25.41 -21.02 -13.54
C PRO A 25 -24.39 -19.98 -13.10
N ALA A 26 -23.93 -19.15 -14.05
CA ALA A 26 -22.96 -18.11 -13.76
C ALA A 26 -23.46 -17.19 -12.63
N PRO A 27 -22.58 -16.79 -11.69
CA PRO A 27 -22.98 -15.96 -10.57
C PRO A 27 -23.58 -14.63 -11.04
N SER A 28 -24.63 -14.19 -10.35
CA SER A 28 -25.28 -12.91 -10.65
C SER A 28 -24.28 -11.75 -10.54
N PRO A 29 -24.49 -10.64 -11.28
CA PRO A 29 -23.62 -9.46 -11.21
C PRO A 29 -23.43 -8.93 -9.78
N GLU A 30 -24.47 -9.02 -8.95
CA GLU A 30 -24.44 -8.59 -7.54
C GLU A 30 -23.49 -9.43 -6.70
N VAL A 31 -23.56 -10.76 -6.86
CA VAL A 31 -22.64 -11.69 -6.17
C VAL A 31 -21.20 -11.41 -6.60
N ARG A 32 -20.97 -11.16 -7.89
CA ARG A 32 -19.64 -10.80 -8.41
C ARG A 32 -19.13 -9.47 -7.85
N ALA A 33 -19.99 -8.47 -7.69
CA ALA A 33 -19.63 -7.19 -7.08
C ALA A 33 -19.21 -7.36 -5.60
N VAL A 34 -19.93 -8.20 -4.84
CA VAL A 34 -19.56 -8.53 -3.45
C VAL A 34 -18.22 -9.26 -3.40
N GLN A 35 -18.00 -10.23 -4.28
CA GLN A 35 -16.72 -10.95 -4.38
C GLN A 35 -15.55 -10.01 -4.69
N LEU A 36 -15.73 -9.07 -5.62
CA LEU A 36 -14.74 -8.02 -5.91
C LEU A 36 -14.41 -7.17 -4.67
N GLN A 37 -15.42 -6.77 -3.91
CA GLN A 37 -15.20 -6.02 -2.68
C GLN A 37 -14.43 -6.84 -1.64
N THR A 38 -14.72 -8.13 -1.54
CA THR A 38 -13.99 -9.05 -0.65
C THR A 38 -12.53 -9.18 -1.07
N LEU A 39 -12.24 -9.42 -2.35
CA LEU A 39 -10.87 -9.50 -2.88
C LEU A 39 -10.06 -8.24 -2.54
N PHE A 40 -10.64 -7.06 -2.78
CA PHE A 40 -9.98 -5.80 -2.47
C PHE A 40 -9.71 -5.65 -0.96
N THR A 41 -10.69 -5.98 -0.12
CA THR A 41 -10.58 -5.87 1.34
C THR A 41 -9.51 -6.81 1.88
N GLU A 42 -9.45 -8.04 1.37
CA GLU A 42 -8.45 -9.03 1.74
C GLU A 42 -7.04 -8.59 1.30
N ALA A 43 -6.91 -8.02 0.10
CA ALA A 43 -5.65 -7.45 -0.36
C ALA A 43 -5.13 -6.34 0.58
N GLN A 44 -6.01 -5.42 1.02
CA GLN A 44 -5.63 -4.36 1.96
C GLN A 44 -5.19 -4.93 3.32
N LEU A 45 -5.88 -5.96 3.82
CA LEU A 45 -5.48 -6.65 5.05
C LEU A 45 -4.06 -7.22 4.95
N HIS A 46 -3.69 -7.75 3.78
CA HIS A 46 -2.33 -8.24 3.54
C HIS A 46 -1.30 -7.10 3.49
N VAL A 47 -1.62 -5.96 2.90
CA VAL A 47 -0.75 -4.77 2.94
C VAL A 47 -0.53 -4.30 4.40
N ASP A 48 -1.59 -4.27 5.21
CA ASP A 48 -1.48 -3.90 6.63
C ASP A 48 -0.65 -4.90 7.45
N ARG A 49 -0.81 -6.20 7.16
CA ARG A 49 0.03 -7.25 7.76
C ARG A 49 1.50 -7.11 7.35
N TYR A 50 1.80 -6.75 6.10
CA TYR A 50 3.17 -6.43 5.70
C TYR A 50 3.72 -5.25 6.49
N ASN A 51 2.96 -4.17 6.64
CA ASN A 51 3.42 -2.97 7.36
C ASN A 51 3.77 -3.25 8.84
N SER A 52 3.08 -4.22 9.45
CA SER A 52 3.29 -4.61 10.85
C SER A 52 4.39 -5.68 11.03
N THR A 53 4.45 -6.68 10.15
CA THR A 53 5.34 -7.84 10.30
C THR A 53 6.64 -7.73 9.50
N ARG A 54 6.64 -6.91 8.45
CA ARG A 54 7.69 -6.84 7.42
C ARG A 54 7.92 -8.16 6.66
N ASP A 55 6.96 -9.08 6.69
CA ASP A 55 7.03 -10.33 5.91
C ASP A 55 6.58 -10.09 4.45
N SER A 56 7.53 -10.23 3.51
CA SER A 56 7.31 -10.01 2.07
C SER A 56 6.25 -10.93 1.47
N LYS A 57 5.97 -12.09 2.09
CA LYS A 57 4.90 -13.00 1.65
C LYS A 57 3.54 -12.32 1.59
N HIS A 58 3.28 -11.38 2.49
CA HIS A 58 2.02 -10.65 2.48
C HIS A 58 1.89 -9.72 1.27
N LEU A 59 2.98 -9.11 0.79
CA LEU A 59 2.96 -8.31 -0.42
C LEU A 59 2.71 -9.16 -1.68
N VAL A 60 3.26 -10.38 -1.73
CA VAL A 60 3.01 -11.32 -2.84
C VAL A 60 1.52 -11.66 -2.92
N VAL A 61 0.89 -12.01 -1.79
CA VAL A 61 -0.55 -12.31 -1.76
C VAL A 61 -1.39 -11.07 -2.10
N ALA A 62 -1.06 -9.90 -1.56
CA ALA A 62 -1.76 -8.66 -1.88
C ALA A 62 -1.70 -8.34 -3.39
N ARG A 63 -0.53 -8.52 -4.00
CA ARG A 63 -0.33 -8.34 -5.45
C ARG A 63 -1.23 -9.25 -6.26
N GLU A 64 -1.27 -10.54 -5.94
CA GLU A 64 -2.11 -11.52 -6.64
C GLU A 64 -3.60 -11.17 -6.53
N LEU A 65 -4.07 -10.81 -5.33
CA LEU A 65 -5.46 -10.42 -5.11
C LEU A 65 -5.85 -9.14 -5.87
N LEU A 66 -4.98 -8.12 -5.91
CA LEU A 66 -5.24 -6.90 -6.68
C LEU A 66 -5.19 -7.14 -8.19
N ALA A 67 -4.28 -7.99 -8.66
CA ALA A 67 -4.24 -8.38 -10.07
C ALA A 67 -5.53 -9.12 -10.49
N GLN A 68 -6.01 -10.05 -9.65
CA GLN A 68 -7.29 -10.72 -9.85
C GLN A 68 -8.45 -9.73 -9.84
N TRP A 69 -8.45 -8.78 -8.89
CA TRP A 69 -9.45 -7.72 -8.82
C TRP A 69 -9.53 -6.91 -10.12
N LEU A 70 -8.39 -6.55 -10.73
CA LEU A 70 -8.37 -5.80 -12.00
C LEU A 70 -9.04 -6.56 -13.15
N VAL A 71 -8.77 -7.87 -13.25
CA VAL A 71 -9.37 -8.75 -14.26
C VAL A 71 -10.89 -8.83 -14.08
N ASP A 72 -11.33 -9.14 -12.87
CA ASP A 72 -12.74 -9.33 -12.55
C ASP A 72 -13.52 -8.00 -12.62
N HIS A 73 -12.90 -6.88 -12.22
CA HIS A 73 -13.51 -5.56 -12.27
C HIS A 73 -13.74 -5.11 -13.71
N ARG A 74 -12.75 -5.33 -14.59
CA ARG A 74 -12.91 -5.05 -16.02
C ARG A 74 -14.01 -5.94 -16.64
N ALA A 75 -14.08 -7.21 -16.26
CA ALA A 75 -15.11 -8.11 -16.75
C ALA A 75 -16.53 -7.70 -16.30
N LEU A 76 -16.67 -7.12 -15.10
CA LEU A 76 -17.97 -6.72 -14.55
C LEU A 76 -18.42 -5.32 -15.02
N TYR A 77 -17.50 -4.35 -15.05
CA TYR A 77 -17.83 -2.93 -15.27
C TYR A 77 -17.39 -2.40 -16.65
N GLY A 78 -16.67 -3.21 -17.44
CA GLY A 78 -16.20 -2.83 -18.77
C GLY A 78 -15.24 -1.63 -18.75
N ASP A 79 -15.33 -0.79 -19.78
CA ASP A 79 -14.45 0.36 -20.01
C ASP A 79 -15.18 1.70 -19.76
N SER A 80 -16.06 1.76 -18.76
CA SER A 80 -16.65 3.02 -18.32
C SER A 80 -15.58 3.96 -17.76
N LYS A 81 -15.78 5.28 -17.90
CA LYS A 81 -14.82 6.29 -17.42
C LYS A 81 -14.52 6.15 -15.91
N GLU A 82 -15.55 5.84 -15.13
CA GLU A 82 -15.44 5.60 -13.69
C GLU A 82 -14.65 4.33 -13.39
N ALA A 83 -14.92 3.25 -14.14
CA ALA A 83 -14.21 1.98 -13.96
C ALA A 83 -12.72 2.10 -14.31
N ILE A 84 -12.39 2.85 -15.36
CA ILE A 84 -10.99 3.14 -15.74
C ILE A 84 -10.28 3.92 -14.62
N ALA A 85 -10.91 4.93 -14.03
CA ALA A 85 -10.32 5.72 -12.94
C ALA A 85 -10.09 4.90 -11.66
N GLN A 86 -10.99 3.96 -11.36
CA GLN A 86 -10.80 3.02 -10.26
C GLN A 86 -9.61 2.08 -10.53
N ARG A 87 -9.56 1.48 -11.73
CA ARG A 87 -8.46 0.59 -12.10
C ARG A 87 -7.10 1.28 -12.10
N SER A 88 -7.00 2.51 -12.59
CA SER A 88 -5.72 3.25 -12.60
C SER A 88 -5.16 3.45 -11.18
N THR A 89 -6.04 3.63 -10.19
CA THR A 89 -5.62 3.74 -8.79
C THR A 89 -5.04 2.42 -8.27
N ILE A 90 -5.65 1.29 -8.63
CA ILE A 90 -5.18 -0.04 -8.24
C ILE A 90 -3.90 -0.44 -9.00
N GLU A 91 -3.79 -0.10 -10.27
CA GLU A 91 -2.57 -0.29 -11.07
C GLU A 91 -1.39 0.48 -10.46
N GLN A 92 -1.62 1.72 -10.00
CA GLN A 92 -0.60 2.48 -9.28
C GLN A 92 -0.19 1.79 -7.97
N GLN A 93 -1.15 1.24 -7.22
CA GLN A 93 -0.85 0.48 -6.00
C GLN A 93 -0.04 -0.79 -6.29
N LEU A 94 -0.37 -1.53 -7.33
CA LEU A 94 0.41 -2.68 -7.79
C LEU A 94 1.84 -2.29 -8.15
N GLY A 95 2.03 -1.17 -8.86
CA GLY A 95 3.37 -0.67 -9.18
C GLY A 95 4.20 -0.35 -7.93
N MET A 96 3.59 0.16 -6.86
CA MET A 96 4.27 0.37 -5.58
C MET A 96 4.63 -0.95 -4.89
N ILE A 97 3.73 -1.94 -4.91
CA ILE A 97 3.98 -3.27 -4.33
C ILE A 97 5.11 -3.98 -5.09
N ASP A 98 5.12 -3.92 -6.42
CA ASP A 98 6.15 -4.52 -7.27
C ASP A 98 7.53 -3.89 -7.00
N ALA A 99 7.60 -2.57 -6.89
CA ALA A 99 8.84 -1.87 -6.57
C ALA A 99 9.37 -2.24 -5.16
N GLU A 100 8.49 -2.40 -4.17
CA GLU A 100 8.88 -2.83 -2.83
C GLU A 100 9.37 -4.30 -2.82
N LEU A 101 8.70 -5.19 -3.55
CA LEU A 101 9.13 -6.58 -3.71
C LEU A 101 10.51 -6.67 -4.40
N GLU A 102 10.75 -5.84 -5.42
CA GLU A 102 12.06 -5.73 -6.07
C GLU A 102 13.14 -5.21 -5.11
N HIS A 103 12.81 -4.18 -4.32
CA HIS A 103 13.71 -3.67 -3.28
C HIS A 103 14.07 -4.74 -2.23
N LEU A 104 13.09 -5.51 -1.77
CA LEU A 104 13.31 -6.60 -0.83
C LEU A 104 14.14 -7.73 -1.43
N SER A 105 13.94 -8.05 -2.71
CA SER A 105 14.70 -9.08 -3.41
C SER A 105 16.17 -8.70 -3.60
N SER A 106 16.45 -7.43 -3.88
CA SER A 106 17.81 -6.92 -4.01
C SER A 106 18.52 -6.79 -2.66
N ALA A 107 17.81 -6.41 -1.60
CA ALA A 107 18.33 -6.37 -0.24
C ALA A 107 18.69 -7.75 0.33
N GLY A 108 18.04 -8.83 -0.15
CA GLY A 108 18.34 -10.21 0.23
C GLY A 108 19.70 -10.73 -0.27
N THR A 109 20.35 -10.02 -1.19
CA THR A 109 21.70 -10.36 -1.65
C THR A 109 22.74 -9.68 -0.76
N VAL A 110 22.89 -10.19 0.47
CA VAL A 110 24.02 -9.81 1.32
C VAL A 110 25.27 -10.33 0.62
N ALA A 111 26.04 -9.44 0.01
CA ALA A 111 27.38 -9.74 -0.47
C ALA A 111 28.15 -10.42 0.68
N PRO A 112 28.94 -11.48 0.41
CA PRO A 112 29.71 -12.16 1.44
C PRO A 112 30.47 -11.10 2.24
N ALA A 113 30.30 -11.13 3.56
CA ALA A 113 30.94 -10.18 4.46
C ALA A 113 32.42 -10.08 4.08
N PRO A 114 32.96 -8.89 3.80
CA PRO A 114 34.39 -8.76 3.53
C PRO A 114 35.14 -9.40 4.70
N ALA A 115 36.04 -10.33 4.38
CA ALA A 115 36.88 -10.98 5.37
C ALA A 115 37.47 -9.91 6.30
N PRO A 116 37.54 -10.16 7.62
CA PRO A 116 38.00 -9.16 8.57
C PRO A 116 39.36 -8.61 8.12
N ALA A 117 39.37 -7.33 7.76
CA ALA A 117 40.59 -6.65 7.39
C ALA A 117 41.54 -6.70 8.61
N PRO A 118 42.83 -7.01 8.42
CA PRO A 118 43.80 -6.99 9.51
C PRO A 118 43.79 -5.60 10.17
N MET A 119 43.76 -5.58 11.51
CA MET A 119 43.76 -4.37 12.31
C MET A 119 44.88 -3.43 11.83
N PRO A 120 44.56 -2.22 11.35
CA PRO A 120 45.58 -1.23 11.06
C PRO A 120 46.24 -0.80 12.38
N ALA A 121 47.56 -0.71 12.36
CA ALA A 121 48.34 -0.10 13.42
C ALA A 121 47.85 1.34 13.68
N PRO A 122 47.91 1.84 14.92
CA PRO A 122 47.45 3.18 15.26
C PRO A 122 48.22 4.24 14.46
N VAL A 123 47.56 4.83 13.47
CA VAL A 123 48.02 6.05 12.81
C VAL A 123 47.62 7.20 13.71
N MET A 124 48.61 7.93 14.21
CA MET A 124 48.40 9.20 14.90
C MET A 124 47.82 10.18 13.88
N VAL A 125 46.52 10.46 14.01
CA VAL A 125 45.83 11.45 13.20
C VAL A 125 46.13 12.81 13.82
N ASP A 126 46.86 13.63 13.07
CA ASP A 126 47.01 15.07 13.32
C ASP A 126 45.62 15.70 13.47
N GLU A 127 45.44 16.58 14.46
CA GLU A 127 44.20 17.28 14.77
C GLU A 127 43.68 18.08 13.57
N GLU A 128 42.87 17.42 12.75
CA GLU A 128 42.14 18.04 11.64
C GLU A 128 41.04 18.94 12.22
N ARG A 129 41.32 20.24 12.13
CA ARG A 129 40.48 21.38 12.48
C ARG A 129 38.99 21.10 12.24
N ALA A 130 38.22 21.06 13.33
CA ALA A 130 36.78 20.84 13.29
C ALA A 130 36.10 21.78 12.27
N PRO A 131 35.29 21.26 11.34
CA PRO A 131 34.57 22.09 10.39
C PRO A 131 33.61 23.01 11.17
N SER A 132 33.75 24.32 10.99
CA SER A 132 32.85 25.31 11.57
C SER A 132 31.47 25.14 10.93
N VAL A 133 30.55 24.47 11.63
CA VAL A 133 29.16 24.32 11.22
C VAL A 133 28.48 25.69 11.29
N ASP A 134 28.01 26.19 10.15
CA ASP A 134 27.28 27.46 10.07
C ASP A 134 25.97 27.38 10.88
N PRO A 135 25.78 28.20 11.92
CA PRO A 135 24.60 28.15 12.79
C PRO A 135 23.29 28.35 12.03
N ARG A 136 23.30 29.07 10.89
CA ARG A 136 22.10 29.29 10.07
C ARG A 136 21.57 28.00 9.43
N ARG A 137 22.46 27.06 9.10
CA ARG A 137 22.06 25.74 8.55
C ARG A 137 21.38 24.88 9.60
N VAL A 138 21.85 24.95 10.85
CA VAL A 138 21.28 24.20 11.98
C VAL A 138 19.85 24.67 12.28
N GLU A 139 19.59 25.98 12.22
CA GLU A 139 18.25 26.55 12.42
C GLU A 139 17.27 26.16 11.30
N ALA A 140 17.69 26.27 10.03
CA ALA A 140 16.86 25.85 8.89
C ALA A 140 16.50 24.36 8.95
N GLN A 141 17.43 23.51 9.39
CA GLN A 141 17.22 22.07 9.53
C GLN A 141 16.26 21.74 10.68
N ARG A 142 16.35 22.45 11.82
CA ARG A 142 15.38 22.33 12.93
C ARG A 142 13.99 22.80 12.53
N GLN A 143 13.88 23.88 11.76
CA GLN A 143 12.60 24.38 11.29
C GLN A 143 11.96 23.41 10.29
N ALA A 144 12.74 22.85 9.35
CA ALA A 144 12.27 21.81 8.44
C ALA A 144 11.76 20.58 9.20
N GLN A 145 12.51 20.11 10.21
CA GLN A 145 12.07 18.99 11.06
C GLN A 145 10.75 19.27 11.78
N ARG A 146 10.53 20.49 12.29
CA ARG A 146 9.25 20.88 12.93
C ARG A 146 8.09 20.81 11.94
N TRP A 147 8.26 21.29 10.70
CA TRP A 147 7.21 21.20 9.68
C TRP A 147 6.91 19.76 9.26
N THR A 148 7.92 18.90 9.07
CA THR A 148 7.68 17.48 8.76
C THR A 148 7.01 16.73 9.90
N ARG A 149 7.39 16.98 11.17
CA ARG A 149 6.72 16.35 12.32
C ARG A 149 5.29 16.86 12.48
N GLY A 150 5.06 18.16 12.33
CA GLY A 150 3.72 18.76 12.37
C GLY A 150 2.82 18.26 11.24
N GLY A 151 3.33 18.21 10.00
CA GLY A 151 2.61 17.67 8.85
C GLY A 151 2.29 16.18 8.99
N GLY A 152 3.23 15.39 9.51
CA GLY A 152 3.01 13.98 9.82
C GLY A 152 1.89 13.78 10.84
N ALA A 153 1.89 14.55 11.94
CA ALA A 153 0.85 14.47 12.97
C ALA A 153 -0.54 14.82 12.44
N VAL A 154 -0.67 15.90 11.66
CA VAL A 154 -1.95 16.33 11.04
C VAL A 154 -2.43 15.30 10.03
N LEU A 155 -1.52 14.72 9.23
CA LEU A 155 -1.88 13.71 8.24
C LEU A 155 -2.34 12.42 8.91
N THR A 156 -1.67 11.95 9.97
CA THR A 156 -2.17 10.81 10.77
C THR A 156 -3.52 11.09 11.39
N LEU A 157 -3.77 12.30 11.89
CA LEU A 157 -5.07 12.67 12.48
C LEU A 157 -6.18 12.70 11.41
N GLY A 158 -5.88 13.21 10.22
CA GLY A 158 -6.78 13.20 9.06
C GLY A 158 -7.09 11.80 8.56
N LEU A 159 -6.07 10.92 8.47
CA LEU A 159 -6.24 9.53 8.08
C LEU A 159 -7.02 8.73 9.14
N LEU A 160 -6.77 8.96 10.44
CA LEU A 160 -7.54 8.35 11.52
C LEU A 160 -9.00 8.80 11.53
N THR A 161 -9.30 10.06 11.21
CA THR A 161 -10.69 10.54 11.14
C THR A 161 -11.40 9.98 9.91
N VAL A 162 -10.75 9.97 8.75
CA VAL A 162 -11.34 9.37 7.54
C VAL A 162 -11.52 7.86 7.74
N VAL A 163 -10.49 7.10 8.08
CA VAL A 163 -10.59 5.64 8.21
C VAL A 163 -11.45 5.23 9.41
N GLY A 164 -11.25 5.88 10.56
CA GLY A 164 -11.94 5.55 11.81
C GLY A 164 -13.43 5.89 11.82
N ALA A 165 -13.86 6.94 11.11
CA ALA A 165 -15.29 7.28 11.01
C ALA A 165 -15.96 6.61 9.79
N SER A 166 -15.25 6.46 8.67
CA SER A 166 -15.85 5.95 7.43
C SER A 166 -16.17 4.46 7.50
N LEU A 167 -15.27 3.65 8.06
CA LEU A 167 -15.45 2.19 8.10
C LEU A 167 -16.68 1.75 8.91
N PRO A 168 -16.91 2.25 10.15
CA PRO A 168 -18.11 1.91 10.91
C PRO A 168 -19.40 2.39 10.23
N LEU A 169 -19.39 3.59 9.63
CA LEU A 169 -20.54 4.14 8.92
C LEU A 169 -20.88 3.34 7.66
N TRP A 170 -19.87 2.84 6.95
CA TRP A 170 -20.05 1.99 5.78
C TRP A 170 -20.60 0.61 6.14
N GLY A 171 -20.11 0.00 7.23
CA GLY A 171 -20.67 -1.25 7.77
C GLY A 171 -22.12 -1.11 8.24
N LEU A 172 -22.47 0.01 8.90
CA LEU A 172 -23.84 0.32 9.29
C LEU A 172 -24.76 0.55 8.08
N ARG A 173 -24.25 1.14 6.99
CA ARG A 173 -24.99 1.29 5.73
C ARG A 173 -25.27 -0.07 5.07
N ASN A 174 -24.26 -0.92 4.93
CA ASN A 174 -24.42 -2.23 4.29
C ASN A 174 -25.33 -3.16 5.10
N SER A 175 -25.27 -3.11 6.44
CA SER A 175 -26.21 -3.86 7.28
C SER A 175 -27.64 -3.33 7.21
N ALA A 176 -27.84 -2.02 7.07
CA ALA A 176 -29.17 -1.44 6.87
C ALA A 176 -29.78 -1.82 5.51
N LEU A 177 -28.97 -1.85 4.44
CA LEU A 177 -29.41 -2.28 3.11
C LEU A 177 -29.78 -3.77 3.10
N ARG A 178 -28.98 -4.64 3.74
CA ARG A 178 -29.32 -6.07 3.88
C ARG A 178 -30.64 -6.31 4.62
N ARG A 179 -30.86 -5.58 5.73
CA ARG A 179 -32.13 -5.68 6.48
C ARG A 179 -33.33 -5.09 5.72
N ALA A 180 -33.10 -4.09 4.88
CA ALA A 180 -34.14 -3.52 4.03
C ALA A 180 -34.57 -4.49 2.92
N ASP A 181 -33.66 -5.32 2.42
CA ASP A 181 -33.92 -6.34 1.41
C ASP A 181 -34.68 -7.56 1.98
N GLU A 182 -34.43 -7.89 3.24
CA GLU A 182 -35.08 -9.00 3.95
C GLU A 182 -36.50 -8.66 4.46
N GLN A 183 -36.89 -7.38 4.51
CA GLN A 183 -38.19 -6.94 5.02
C GLN A 183 -39.13 -6.46 3.90
N THR A 184 -39.78 -7.41 3.21
CA THR A 184 -40.99 -7.14 2.42
C THR A 184 -42.20 -6.89 3.34
N PHE A 185 -42.25 -5.74 4.03
CA PHE A 185 -43.46 -5.20 4.65
C PHE A 185 -43.52 -3.68 4.46
N ARG A 186 -44.45 -3.24 3.61
CA ARG A 186 -44.59 -1.88 3.05
C ARG A 186 -44.81 -0.73 4.05
N VAL A 187 -44.94 -0.99 5.35
CA VAL A 187 -45.35 0.03 6.34
C VAL A 187 -44.17 0.56 7.18
N ASP A 188 -43.04 -0.15 7.26
CA ASP A 188 -41.86 0.31 8.03
C ASP A 188 -40.78 1.01 7.17
N GLN A 189 -40.92 1.00 5.84
CA GLN A 189 -39.93 1.55 4.90
C GLN A 189 -39.68 3.06 5.12
N GLU A 190 -40.71 3.85 5.40
CA GLU A 190 -40.58 5.31 5.61
C GLU A 190 -39.76 5.64 6.87
N ARG A 191 -39.95 4.90 7.97
CA ARG A 191 -39.19 5.09 9.21
C ARG A 191 -37.73 4.68 9.09
N TYR A 192 -37.40 3.71 8.24
CA TYR A 192 -36.02 3.35 7.95
C TYR A 192 -35.36 4.34 6.98
N PHE A 193 -36.11 4.89 6.03
CA PHE A 193 -35.62 5.90 5.09
C PHE A 193 -35.23 7.20 5.81
N GLU A 194 -36.07 7.71 6.74
CA GLU A 194 -35.72 8.89 7.54
C GLU A 194 -34.45 8.68 8.41
N ARG A 195 -34.26 7.48 8.98
CA ARG A 195 -33.05 7.16 9.76
C ARG A 195 -31.82 7.03 8.87
N ALA A 196 -31.97 6.46 7.67
CA ALA A 196 -30.87 6.37 6.70
C ALA A 196 -30.46 7.76 6.21
N GLN A 197 -31.43 8.65 5.95
CA GLN A 197 -31.18 10.01 5.47
C GLN A 197 -30.47 10.88 6.52
N ARG A 198 -30.86 10.79 7.81
CA ARG A 198 -30.14 11.49 8.90
C ARG A 198 -28.69 10.99 9.06
N ARG A 199 -28.43 9.70 8.82
CA ARG A 199 -27.07 9.13 8.86
C ARG A 199 -26.24 9.51 7.64
N GLN A 200 -26.87 9.64 6.48
CA GLN A 200 -26.22 10.08 5.25
C GLN A 200 -25.74 11.54 5.34
N VAL A 201 -26.54 12.43 5.97
CA VAL A 201 -26.11 13.80 6.29
C VAL A 201 -24.89 13.80 7.22
N GLY A 202 -24.85 12.92 8.22
CA GLY A 202 -23.68 12.78 9.11
C GLY A 202 -22.41 12.31 8.40
N ALA A 203 -22.54 11.37 7.45
CA ALA A 203 -21.42 10.88 6.63
C ALA A 203 -20.90 11.94 5.65
N ILE A 204 -21.80 12.72 5.04
CA ILE A 204 -21.41 13.84 4.16
C ILE A 204 -20.75 14.95 4.96
N ALA A 205 -21.25 15.27 6.16
CA ALA A 205 -20.65 16.28 7.03
C ALA A 205 -19.24 15.88 7.50
N THR A 206 -19.02 14.60 7.83
CA THR A 206 -17.68 14.10 8.21
C THR A 206 -16.72 14.07 7.02
N LEU A 207 -17.17 13.72 5.81
CA LEU A 207 -16.37 13.84 4.59
C LEU A 207 -16.03 15.30 4.25
N ALA A 208 -16.99 16.21 4.41
CA ALA A 208 -16.81 17.64 4.13
C ALA A 208 -15.77 18.29 5.06
N VAL A 209 -15.60 17.77 6.28
CA VAL A 209 -14.56 18.24 7.22
C VAL A 209 -13.25 17.46 7.06
N GLY A 210 -13.30 16.16 6.80
CA GLY A 210 -12.12 15.30 6.68
C GLY A 210 -11.30 15.51 5.41
N ALA A 211 -11.96 15.71 4.26
CA ALA A 211 -11.28 15.93 2.98
C ALA A 211 -10.39 17.19 2.94
N PRO A 212 -10.83 18.38 3.41
CA PRO A 212 -9.96 19.55 3.44
C PRO A 212 -8.79 19.42 4.43
N LEU A 213 -8.97 18.71 5.55
CA LEU A 213 -7.87 18.45 6.49
C LEU A 213 -6.80 17.51 5.89
N ALA A 214 -7.23 16.47 5.15
CA ALA A 214 -6.30 15.60 4.44
C ALA A 214 -5.54 16.34 3.33
N ALA A 215 -6.23 17.17 2.55
CA ALA A 215 -5.61 18.01 1.52
C ALA A 215 -4.60 19.01 2.12
N LEU A 216 -4.93 19.63 3.26
CA LEU A 216 -4.01 20.51 4.00
C LEU A 216 -2.76 19.75 4.47
N GLY A 217 -2.92 18.53 4.99
CA GLY A 217 -1.81 17.68 5.40
C GLY A 217 -0.83 17.37 4.25
N VAL A 218 -1.36 17.01 3.07
CA VAL A 218 -0.55 16.77 1.86
C VAL A 218 0.20 18.04 1.43
N ALA A 219 -0.47 19.19 1.44
CA ALA A 219 0.15 20.47 1.08
C ALA A 219 1.30 20.87 2.02
N MET A 220 1.19 20.57 3.32
CA MET A 220 2.28 20.85 4.26
C MET A 220 3.50 19.96 4.05
N ILE A 221 3.29 18.69 3.71
CA ILE A 221 4.38 17.75 3.43
C ILE A 221 5.13 18.16 2.16
N THR A 222 4.41 18.53 1.09
CA THR A 222 5.03 18.98 -0.16
C THR A 222 5.86 20.25 0.04
N VAL A 223 5.34 21.24 0.77
CA VAL A 223 6.11 22.47 1.11
C VAL A 223 7.35 22.14 1.96
N GLY A 224 7.24 21.19 2.90
CA GLY A 224 8.38 20.71 3.69
C GLY A 224 9.48 20.06 2.85
N LEU A 225 9.11 19.24 1.86
CA LEU A 225 10.04 18.59 0.94
C LEU A 225 10.74 19.59 0.00
N VAL A 226 10.01 20.59 -0.51
CA VAL A 226 10.57 21.65 -1.37
C VAL A 226 11.56 22.52 -0.61
N LYS A 227 11.27 22.90 0.64
CA LYS A 227 12.24 23.66 1.46
C LYS A 227 13.49 22.83 1.80
N ARG A 228 13.34 21.52 2.00
CA ARG A 228 14.47 20.61 2.25
C ARG A 228 15.36 20.45 1.02
N SER A 229 14.80 20.47 -0.19
CA SER A 229 15.60 20.41 -1.42
C SER A 229 16.33 21.73 -1.68
N GLN A 230 15.72 22.88 -1.38
CA GLN A 230 16.38 24.20 -1.46
C GLN A 230 17.53 24.33 -0.47
N ALA A 231 17.38 23.84 0.77
CA ALA A 231 18.47 23.78 1.74
C ALA A 231 19.60 22.81 1.32
N ARG A 232 19.32 21.91 0.37
CA ARG A 232 20.26 20.96 -0.23
C ARG A 232 20.76 21.39 -1.60
N GLN A 233 20.48 22.61 -2.06
CA GLN A 233 21.17 23.17 -3.23
C GLN A 233 22.65 23.39 -2.86
N LEU A 234 23.39 22.29 -2.90
CA LEU A 234 24.83 22.21 -3.08
C LEU A 234 25.13 23.01 -4.35
N THR A 235 25.81 24.14 -4.17
CA THR A 235 26.35 24.93 -5.27
C THR A 235 27.40 24.07 -5.97
N LEU A 236 27.02 23.42 -7.07
CA LEU A 236 27.95 22.76 -7.98
C LEU A 236 28.73 23.86 -8.69
N MET A 237 29.91 24.21 -8.17
CA MET A 237 30.84 25.06 -8.91
C MET A 237 31.69 24.17 -9.80
N PRO A 238 31.59 24.29 -11.15
CA PRO A 238 32.56 23.66 -12.03
C PRO A 238 33.91 24.35 -11.83
N GLU A 239 34.84 23.65 -11.18
CA GLU A 239 36.20 24.15 -10.99
C GLU A 239 37.02 23.80 -12.24
N ALA A 240 37.25 24.80 -13.10
CA ALA A 240 38.15 24.67 -14.25
C ALA A 240 39.59 24.95 -13.80
N GLY A 241 40.32 23.90 -13.42
CA GLY A 241 41.73 23.99 -13.06
C GLY A 241 42.65 23.95 -14.28
N VAL A 242 43.71 24.77 -14.29
CA VAL A 242 44.74 24.77 -15.34
C VAL A 242 45.53 23.46 -15.27
N GLY A 243 45.15 22.48 -16.08
CA GLY A 243 45.85 21.19 -16.20
C GLY A 243 44.95 19.96 -16.31
N TYR A 244 43.64 20.07 -16.05
CA TYR A 244 42.71 18.94 -16.18
C TYR A 244 41.42 19.34 -16.90
N ALA A 245 41.22 18.81 -18.11
CA ALA A 245 39.91 18.82 -18.76
C ALA A 245 39.07 17.68 -18.17
N GLY A 246 38.53 17.90 -16.97
CA GLY A 246 37.64 16.94 -16.31
C GLY A 246 36.68 17.66 -15.38
N ALA A 247 35.38 17.38 -15.50
CA ALA A 247 34.36 17.90 -14.59
C ALA A 247 34.53 17.26 -13.21
N GLY A 248 35.34 17.88 -12.35
CA GLY A 248 35.50 17.47 -10.96
C GLY A 248 34.28 17.90 -10.14
N LEU A 249 33.63 16.94 -9.49
CA LEU A 249 32.47 17.18 -8.62
C LEU A 249 32.96 17.23 -7.17
N ARG A 250 33.22 18.44 -6.65
CA ARG A 250 33.72 18.62 -5.28
C ARG A 250 32.55 18.83 -4.32
N LEU A 251 32.19 17.77 -3.59
CA LEU A 251 31.21 17.86 -2.50
C LEU A 251 31.90 18.46 -1.28
N ARG A 252 31.44 19.64 -0.84
CA ARG A 252 31.90 20.29 0.38
C ARG A 252 30.90 19.96 1.50
N PHE A 253 31.29 19.08 2.42
CA PHE A 253 30.52 18.73 3.61
C PHE A 253 30.71 19.81 4.69
#